data_AF-A0A957P5R1-F1
#
_entry.id   AF-A0A957P5R1-F1
#
_cell.length_a   1.000
_cell.length_b   1.000
_cell.length_c   1.000
_cell.angle_alpha   90.00
_cell.angle_beta   90.00
_cell.angle_gamma   90.00
#
_symmetry.space_group_name_H-M   'P 1'
#
loop_
_entity.id
_entity.type
_entity.pdbx_description
1 polymer ?
#
loop_
_entity_poly.entity_id
_entity_poly.type
_entity_poly.pdbx_seq_one_letter_code
_entity_poly.pdbx_strand_id
1 'polypeptide(L)'
;RMTDVAQESIKGIIDNYNEQNTIGAHVEFVYIAQTQGSQADEKLLTAVAGGSPPAVYYADRFTVPQFAHQGFFTNITDLAEAAGVTSDLYYDFAWEETIYKGGIYALSFDTDTRALWYNKTLMAEAGLDPETPPTTLDELSEIMEALTVRGAGDAVTRFGFNPIRDQAELYTWGWAFKGEFQDPETKRITFNTPEIIAAATRQKEFVDAIGVQDVDAQQAACAGGA
;
A
#
# COMPACT_ATOMS: atom_id res chain seq x y z
N ARG A 1 -6.95 5.25 -2.34
CA ARG A 1 -8.17 5.69 -3.05
C ARG A 1 -7.84 5.77 -4.53
N MET A 2 -8.57 5.06 -5.39
CA MET A 2 -8.40 5.19 -6.83
C MET A 2 -8.84 6.60 -7.24
N THR A 3 -7.95 7.36 -7.89
CA THR A 3 -8.27 8.69 -8.43
C THR A 3 -9.19 8.57 -9.64
N ASP A 4 -9.87 9.66 -10.00
CA ASP A 4 -10.73 9.68 -11.20
C ASP A 4 -9.95 9.29 -12.46
N VAL A 5 -8.70 9.76 -12.58
CA VAL A 5 -7.78 9.38 -13.67
C VAL A 5 -7.49 7.87 -13.71
N ALA A 6 -7.35 7.23 -12.55
CA ALA A 6 -7.07 5.79 -12.50
C ALA A 6 -8.31 4.99 -12.88
N GLN A 7 -9.51 5.43 -12.47
CA GLN A 7 -10.77 4.82 -12.90
C GLN A 7 -10.98 4.97 -14.41
N GLU A 8 -10.74 6.17 -14.96
CA GLU A 8 -10.81 6.43 -16.40
C GLU A 8 -9.83 5.56 -17.19
N SER A 9 -8.61 5.37 -16.66
CA SER A 9 -7.60 4.52 -17.29
C SER A 9 -8.03 3.05 -17.33
N ILE A 10 -8.51 2.49 -16.21
CA ILE A 10 -9.02 1.12 -16.16
C ILE A 10 -10.22 0.94 -17.08
N LYS A 11 -11.15 1.90 -17.08
CA LYS A 11 -12.28 1.88 -18.00
C LYS A 11 -11.83 1.90 -19.46
N GLY A 12 -10.86 2.75 -19.82
CA GLY A 12 -10.30 2.79 -21.16
C GLY A 12 -9.67 1.47 -21.60
N ILE A 13 -8.96 0.79 -20.70
CA ILE A 13 -8.40 -0.56 -20.97
C ILE A 13 -9.52 -1.57 -21.21
N ILE A 14 -10.57 -1.55 -20.39
CA ILE A 14 -11.71 -2.47 -20.52
C ILE A 14 -12.50 -2.20 -21.79
N ASP A 15 -12.75 -0.94 -22.14
CA ASP A 15 -13.44 -0.56 -23.37
C ASP A 15 -12.63 -1.04 -24.59
N ASN A 16 -11.31 -0.85 -24.57
CA ASN A 16 -10.41 -1.33 -25.62
C ASN A 16 -10.44 -2.87 -25.77
N TYR A 17 -10.41 -3.59 -24.65
CA TYR A 17 -10.54 -5.05 -24.65
C TYR A 17 -11.91 -5.50 -25.19
N ASN A 18 -12.99 -4.86 -24.77
CA ASN A 18 -14.35 -5.16 -25.22
C ASN A 18 -14.53 -4.96 -26.73
N GLU A 19 -13.87 -3.97 -27.31
CA GLU A 19 -13.88 -3.71 -28.76
C GLU A 19 -13.05 -4.74 -29.56
N GLN A 20 -11.92 -5.19 -29.00
CA GLN A 20 -10.94 -5.97 -29.76
C GLN A 20 -10.99 -7.48 -29.51
N ASN A 21 -11.57 -7.93 -28.39
CA ASN A 21 -11.50 -9.35 -28.05
C ASN A 21 -12.26 -10.21 -29.07
N THR A 22 -11.64 -11.33 -29.43
CA THR A 22 -12.17 -12.28 -30.44
C THR A 22 -12.95 -13.43 -29.82
N ILE A 23 -13.00 -13.50 -28.49
CA ILE A 23 -13.62 -14.59 -27.75
C ILE A 23 -15.10 -14.33 -27.41
N GLY A 24 -15.62 -13.15 -27.76
CA GLY A 24 -17.00 -12.76 -27.49
C GLY A 24 -17.28 -12.46 -26.02
N ALA A 25 -16.24 -12.18 -25.24
CA ALA A 25 -16.37 -11.78 -23.84
C ALA A 25 -16.75 -10.30 -23.74
N HIS A 26 -17.50 -9.96 -22.70
CA HIS A 26 -17.77 -8.59 -22.32
C HIS A 26 -17.45 -8.40 -20.85
N VAL A 27 -16.55 -7.46 -20.56
CA VAL A 27 -16.08 -7.14 -19.22
C VAL A 27 -16.75 -5.85 -18.77
N GLU A 28 -17.39 -5.90 -17.60
CA GLU A 28 -17.98 -4.73 -16.95
C GLU A 28 -17.12 -4.32 -15.75
N PHE A 29 -16.75 -3.04 -15.69
CA PHE A 29 -16.01 -2.50 -14.55
C PHE A 29 -16.97 -2.16 -13.39
N VAL A 30 -16.74 -2.76 -12.23
CA VAL A 30 -17.47 -2.42 -11.01
C VAL A 30 -16.53 -1.71 -10.03
N TYR A 31 -16.74 -0.41 -9.86
CA TYR A 31 -15.97 0.35 -8.87
C TYR A 31 -16.48 0.09 -7.45
N ILE A 32 -15.56 -0.31 -6.59
CA ILE A 32 -15.81 -0.42 -5.16
C ILE A 32 -15.14 0.75 -4.45
N ALA A 33 -15.94 1.71 -4.00
CA ALA A 33 -15.44 2.79 -3.17
C ALA A 33 -14.83 2.21 -1.86
N GLN A 34 -13.60 2.61 -1.59
CA GLN A 34 -12.87 2.31 -0.36
C GLN A 34 -12.51 3.61 0.34
N THR A 35 -12.78 3.70 1.62
CA THR A 35 -12.31 4.82 2.46
C THR A 35 -11.00 4.49 3.17
N GLN A 36 -10.78 3.22 3.56
CA GLN A 36 -9.53 2.68 4.14
C GLN A 36 -9.43 1.14 3.96
N GLY A 37 -8.20 0.61 3.96
CA GLY A 37 -7.90 -0.81 4.22
C GLY A 37 -8.57 -1.84 3.29
N SER A 38 -8.88 -3.01 3.85
CA SER A 38 -9.38 -4.22 3.18
C SER A 38 -10.88 -4.21 2.83
N GLN A 39 -11.52 -3.05 2.71
CA GLN A 39 -12.97 -2.96 2.49
C GLN A 39 -13.44 -3.62 1.18
N ALA A 40 -12.61 -3.58 0.13
CA ALA A 40 -12.95 -4.30 -1.09
C ALA A 40 -12.78 -5.81 -0.94
N ASP A 41 -11.84 -6.27 -0.13
CA ASP A 41 -11.69 -7.69 0.19
C ASP A 41 -12.92 -8.19 0.95
N GLU A 42 -13.41 -7.45 1.95
CA GLU A 42 -14.62 -7.82 2.69
C GLU A 42 -15.85 -7.94 1.79
N LYS A 43 -16.00 -7.03 0.82
CA LYS A 43 -17.07 -7.11 -0.18
C LYS A 43 -16.88 -8.29 -1.14
N LEU A 44 -15.65 -8.57 -1.56
CA LEU A 44 -15.33 -9.77 -2.33
C LEU A 44 -15.74 -11.03 -1.56
N LEU A 45 -15.29 -11.17 -0.31
CA LEU A 45 -15.59 -12.33 0.53
C LEU A 45 -17.10 -12.49 0.75
N THR A 46 -17.82 -11.39 0.93
CA THR A 46 -19.29 -11.40 1.02
C THR A 46 -19.93 -11.88 -0.27
N ALA A 47 -19.47 -11.41 -1.44
CA ALA A 47 -19.98 -11.82 -2.74
C ALA A 47 -19.70 -13.31 -3.03
N VAL A 48 -18.50 -13.79 -2.67
CA VAL A 48 -18.12 -15.21 -2.74
C VAL A 48 -19.05 -16.05 -1.85
N ALA A 49 -19.24 -15.66 -0.59
CA ALA A 49 -20.13 -16.36 0.34
C ALA A 49 -21.60 -16.34 -0.12
N GLY A 50 -22.02 -15.26 -0.79
CA GLY A 50 -23.35 -15.12 -1.40
C GLY A 50 -23.55 -15.90 -2.71
N GLY A 51 -22.51 -16.56 -3.23
CA GLY A 51 -22.59 -17.34 -4.47
C GLY A 51 -22.57 -16.49 -5.75
N SER A 52 -22.19 -15.21 -5.66
CA SER A 52 -22.13 -14.27 -6.78
C SER A 52 -20.77 -13.55 -6.84
N PRO A 53 -19.64 -14.27 -6.90
CA PRO A 53 -18.32 -13.63 -7.00
C PRO A 53 -18.16 -12.94 -8.36
N PRO A 54 -17.30 -11.90 -8.44
CA PRO A 54 -16.88 -11.35 -9.74
C PRO A 54 -16.04 -12.39 -10.50
N ALA A 55 -16.04 -12.31 -11.83
CA ALA A 55 -15.23 -13.19 -12.67
C ALA A 55 -13.72 -12.88 -12.58
N VAL A 56 -13.37 -11.60 -12.39
CA VAL A 56 -12.00 -11.11 -12.20
C VAL A 56 -12.03 -10.09 -11.06
N TYR A 57 -11.04 -10.16 -10.18
CA TYR A 57 -10.91 -9.26 -9.04
C TYR A 57 -9.54 -8.58 -9.04
N TYR A 58 -9.54 -7.28 -8.77
CA TYR A 58 -8.31 -6.50 -8.59
C TYR A 58 -7.85 -6.63 -7.15
N ALA A 59 -6.89 -7.51 -6.90
CA ALA A 59 -6.37 -7.82 -5.57
C ALA A 59 -5.09 -7.05 -5.27
N ASP A 60 -4.86 -6.71 -4.00
CA ASP A 60 -3.54 -6.33 -3.53
C ASP A 60 -2.56 -7.51 -3.67
N ARG A 61 -1.36 -7.25 -4.19
CA ARG A 61 -0.36 -8.30 -4.52
C ARG A 61 -0.06 -9.25 -3.36
N PHE A 62 0.02 -8.73 -2.14
CA PHE A 62 0.38 -9.51 -0.95
C PHE A 62 -0.78 -10.38 -0.41
N THR A 63 -2.03 -10.15 -0.83
CA THR A 63 -3.18 -10.97 -0.41
C THR A 63 -3.38 -12.19 -1.30
N VAL A 64 -2.77 -12.23 -2.49
CA VAL A 64 -2.93 -13.32 -3.46
C VAL A 64 -2.61 -14.70 -2.86
N PRO A 65 -1.46 -14.93 -2.19
CA PRO A 65 -1.18 -16.25 -1.61
C PRO A 65 -2.14 -16.62 -0.48
N GLN A 66 -2.63 -15.63 0.28
CA GLN A 66 -3.62 -15.83 1.33
C GLN A 66 -4.98 -16.26 0.76
N PHE A 67 -5.47 -15.59 -0.27
CA PHE A 67 -6.75 -15.94 -0.91
C PHE A 67 -6.66 -17.25 -1.71
N ALA A 68 -5.50 -17.56 -2.29
CA ALA A 68 -5.22 -18.88 -2.85
C ALA A 68 -5.26 -19.97 -1.77
N HIS A 69 -4.64 -19.75 -0.61
CA HIS A 69 -4.71 -20.68 0.53
C HIS A 69 -6.14 -20.93 1.01
N GLN A 70 -6.94 -19.87 1.09
CA GLN A 70 -8.34 -19.92 1.51
C GLN A 70 -9.28 -20.51 0.46
N GLY A 71 -8.79 -20.75 -0.76
CA GLY A 71 -9.57 -21.32 -1.86
C GLY A 71 -10.50 -20.31 -2.54
N PHE A 72 -10.28 -19.01 -2.36
CA PHE A 72 -11.06 -17.96 -3.01
C PHE A 72 -10.60 -17.66 -4.43
N PHE A 73 -9.32 -17.90 -4.73
CA PHE A 73 -8.77 -17.71 -6.07
C PHE A 73 -8.58 -19.03 -6.81
N THR A 74 -8.94 -19.01 -8.09
CA THR A 74 -8.77 -20.13 -9.01
C THR A 74 -7.30 -20.26 -9.40
N ASN A 75 -6.77 -21.49 -9.41
CA ASN A 75 -5.48 -21.75 -10.02
C ASN A 75 -5.63 -21.59 -11.56
N ILE A 76 -4.92 -20.62 -12.13
CA ILE A 76 -4.97 -20.27 -13.56
C ILE A 76 -3.72 -20.73 -14.33
N THR A 77 -2.91 -21.63 -13.77
CA THR A 77 -1.63 -22.07 -14.38
C THR A 77 -1.82 -22.53 -15.81
N ASP A 78 -2.72 -23.48 -16.07
CA ASP A 78 -2.99 -24.01 -17.42
C ASP A 78 -3.45 -22.90 -18.39
N LEU A 79 -4.21 -21.92 -17.90
CA LEU A 79 -4.68 -20.79 -18.70
C LEU A 79 -3.54 -19.83 -19.03
N ALA A 80 -2.68 -19.52 -18.06
CA ALA A 80 -1.51 -18.68 -18.24
C ALA A 80 -0.53 -19.32 -19.24
N GLU A 81 -0.25 -20.62 -19.08
CA GLU A 81 0.61 -21.37 -20.00
C GLU A 81 0.03 -21.42 -21.42
N ALA A 82 -1.26 -21.70 -21.57
CA ALA A 82 -1.93 -21.71 -22.87
C ALA A 82 -1.94 -20.32 -23.55
N ALA A 83 -1.98 -19.26 -22.76
CA ALA A 83 -1.86 -17.88 -23.23
C ALA A 83 -0.41 -17.43 -23.48
N GLY A 84 0.59 -18.28 -23.20
CA GLY A 84 2.00 -17.94 -23.34
C GLY A 84 2.49 -16.91 -22.32
N VAL A 85 1.82 -16.80 -21.17
CA VAL A 85 2.20 -15.91 -20.08
C VAL A 85 3.33 -16.56 -19.28
N THR A 86 4.48 -15.90 -19.28
CA THR A 86 5.70 -16.38 -18.64
C THR A 86 6.30 -15.31 -17.74
N SER A 87 7.15 -15.75 -16.80
CA SER A 87 7.72 -14.88 -15.76
C SER A 87 8.57 -13.73 -16.30
N ASP A 88 9.19 -13.89 -17.47
CA ASP A 88 10.03 -12.88 -18.13
C ASP A 88 9.24 -11.65 -18.61
N LEU A 89 7.91 -11.71 -18.60
CA LEU A 89 7.05 -10.55 -18.84
C LEU A 89 6.92 -9.62 -17.61
N TYR A 90 7.40 -10.07 -16.45
CA TYR A 90 7.16 -9.42 -15.16
C TYR A 90 8.46 -9.18 -14.39
N TYR A 91 8.40 -8.30 -13.39
CA TYR A 91 9.45 -8.24 -12.37
C TYR A 91 9.38 -9.49 -11.48
N ASP A 92 10.53 -10.06 -11.14
CA ASP A 92 10.64 -11.30 -10.36
C ASP A 92 9.76 -11.27 -9.10
N PHE A 93 9.87 -10.20 -8.29
CA PHE A 93 9.09 -10.08 -7.05
C PHE A 93 7.57 -10.06 -7.30
N ALA A 94 7.14 -9.41 -8.38
CA ALA A 94 5.72 -9.27 -8.71
C ALA A 94 5.16 -10.58 -9.26
N TRP A 95 5.98 -11.34 -10.00
CA TRP A 95 5.64 -12.68 -10.45
C TRP A 95 5.54 -13.66 -9.29
N GLU A 96 6.53 -13.68 -8.41
CA GLU A 96 6.57 -14.58 -7.24
C GLU A 96 5.34 -14.45 -6.34
N GLU A 97 4.80 -13.24 -6.19
CA GLU A 97 3.59 -12.99 -5.40
C GLU A 97 2.31 -13.54 -6.03
N THR A 98 2.31 -13.85 -7.33
CA THR A 98 1.18 -14.54 -7.98
C THR A 98 1.15 -16.04 -7.69
N ILE A 99 2.24 -16.59 -7.14
CA ILE A 99 2.44 -18.02 -6.99
C ILE A 99 2.08 -18.48 -5.57
N TYR A 100 1.28 -19.54 -5.48
CA TYR A 100 1.02 -20.25 -4.24
C TYR A 100 1.16 -21.76 -4.43
N LYS A 101 2.03 -22.41 -3.66
CA LYS A 101 2.32 -23.86 -3.76
C LYS A 101 2.60 -24.34 -5.20
N GLY A 102 3.27 -23.49 -5.98
CA GLY A 102 3.67 -23.79 -7.37
C GLY A 102 2.59 -23.52 -8.44
N GLY A 103 1.38 -23.10 -8.06
CA GLY A 103 0.35 -22.66 -9.01
C GLY A 103 0.29 -21.15 -9.13
N ILE A 104 -0.10 -20.65 -10.30
CA ILE A 104 -0.37 -19.23 -10.58
C ILE A 104 -1.82 -18.92 -10.20
N TYR A 105 -2.05 -17.91 -9.37
CA TYR A 105 -3.38 -17.53 -8.86
C TYR A 105 -3.80 -16.09 -9.21
N ALA A 106 -2.91 -15.32 -9.82
CA ALA A 106 -3.17 -13.98 -10.30
C ALA A 106 -2.24 -13.66 -11.48
N LEU A 107 -2.51 -12.58 -12.21
CA LEU A 107 -1.55 -11.96 -13.12
C LEU A 107 -1.23 -10.58 -12.56
N SER A 108 0.06 -10.24 -12.47
CA SER A 108 0.46 -8.91 -12.02
C SER A 108 0.00 -7.86 -13.04
N PHE A 109 -0.66 -6.81 -12.56
CA PHE A 109 -1.20 -5.75 -13.40
C PHE A 109 -0.38 -4.46 -13.27
N ASP A 110 -0.16 -4.02 -12.03
CA ASP A 110 0.71 -2.91 -11.72
C ASP A 110 1.53 -3.19 -10.45
N THR A 111 2.50 -2.30 -10.21
CA THR A 111 3.29 -2.31 -8.99
C THR A 111 3.78 -0.89 -8.71
N ASP A 112 4.28 -0.67 -7.51
CA ASP A 112 4.79 0.62 -7.08
C ASP A 112 5.96 0.45 -6.08
N THR A 113 6.53 1.58 -5.69
CA THR A 113 7.50 1.65 -4.59
C THR A 113 7.10 2.77 -3.64
N ARG A 114 7.56 2.68 -2.40
CA ARG A 114 7.40 3.76 -1.42
C ARG A 114 8.58 4.71 -1.53
N ALA A 115 8.28 5.99 -1.72
CA ALA A 115 9.25 7.07 -1.75
C ALA A 115 8.80 8.16 -0.78
N LEU A 116 9.77 8.93 -0.27
CA LEU A 116 9.48 10.14 0.48
C LEU A 116 9.07 11.25 -0.49
N TRP A 117 7.80 11.64 -0.44
CA TRP A 117 7.31 12.83 -1.11
C TRP A 117 7.36 14.00 -0.14
N TYR A 118 7.86 15.14 -0.61
CA TYR A 118 7.98 16.35 0.20
C TYR A 118 7.49 17.58 -0.57
N ASN A 119 6.94 18.55 0.16
CA ASN A 119 6.40 19.76 -0.44
C ASN A 119 7.46 20.87 -0.44
N LYS A 120 8.00 21.17 -1.63
CA LYS A 120 9.03 22.20 -1.84
C LYS A 120 8.60 23.60 -1.37
N THR A 121 7.32 23.95 -1.51
CA THR A 121 6.81 25.24 -1.02
C THR A 121 6.90 25.30 0.50
N LEU A 122 6.51 24.22 1.20
CA LEU A 122 6.59 24.17 2.66
C LEU A 122 8.05 24.17 3.16
N MET A 123 8.97 23.52 2.45
CA MET A 123 10.41 23.60 2.72
C MET A 123 10.89 25.05 2.69
N ALA A 124 10.57 25.79 1.61
CA ALA A 124 10.97 27.18 1.46
C ALA A 124 10.32 28.10 2.52
N GLU A 125 9.04 27.88 2.85
CA GLU A 125 8.34 28.62 3.93
C GLU A 125 9.01 28.44 5.30
N ALA A 126 9.59 27.27 5.57
CA ALA A 126 10.33 26.98 6.79
C ALA A 126 11.82 27.39 6.73
N GLY A 127 12.26 28.01 5.64
CA GLY A 127 13.65 28.44 5.46
C GLY A 127 14.62 27.31 5.10
N LEU A 128 14.11 26.14 4.69
CA LEU A 128 14.89 25.01 4.21
C LEU A 128 15.12 25.10 2.69
N ASP A 129 16.17 24.46 2.19
CA ASP A 129 16.43 24.37 0.75
C ASP A 129 15.46 23.36 0.09
N PRO A 130 14.56 23.79 -0.82
CA PRO A 130 13.60 22.90 -1.48
C PRO A 130 14.24 21.87 -2.42
N GLU A 131 15.51 22.03 -2.81
CA GLU A 131 16.21 21.09 -3.69
C GLU A 131 17.08 20.08 -2.91
N THR A 132 17.12 20.18 -1.59
CA THR A 132 17.89 19.27 -0.72
C THR A 132 16.95 18.43 0.15
N PRO A 133 16.49 17.25 -0.33
CA PRO A 133 15.71 16.32 0.48
C PRO A 133 16.59 15.65 1.55
N PRO A 134 16.00 15.14 2.66
CA PRO A 134 16.75 14.39 3.65
C PRO A 134 17.26 13.08 3.07
N THR A 135 18.51 12.74 3.41
CA THR A 135 19.20 11.51 3.03
C THR A 135 19.42 10.58 4.22
N THR A 136 19.22 11.08 5.44
CA THR A 136 19.28 10.32 6.69
C THR A 136 18.02 10.47 7.52
N LEU A 137 17.79 9.55 8.46
CA LEU A 137 16.64 9.62 9.37
C LEU A 137 16.73 10.79 10.35
N ASP A 138 17.94 11.22 10.69
CA ASP A 138 18.18 12.38 11.56
C ASP A 138 17.82 13.67 10.81
N GLU A 139 18.30 13.84 9.57
CA GLU A 139 17.91 14.96 8.69
C GLU A 139 16.39 14.99 8.47
N LEU A 140 15.77 13.83 8.24
CA LEU A 140 14.32 13.74 8.09
C LEU A 140 13.61 14.23 9.35
N SER A 141 14.18 14.00 10.53
CA SER A 141 13.59 14.39 11.81
C SER A 141 13.74 15.89 12.10
N GLU A 142 14.86 16.48 11.71
CA GLU A 142 15.05 17.93 11.74
C GLU A 142 14.05 18.63 10.80
N ILE A 143 13.87 18.10 9.59
CA ILE A 143 12.88 18.63 8.63
C ILE A 143 11.45 18.42 9.15
N MET A 144 11.14 17.26 9.73
CA MET A 144 9.86 16.98 10.39
C MET A 144 9.50 18.04 11.43
N GLU A 145 10.46 18.36 12.31
CA GLU A 145 10.29 19.36 13.37
C GLU A 145 10.10 20.75 12.77
N ALA A 146 10.96 21.16 11.83
CA ALA A 146 10.90 22.48 11.19
C ALA A 146 9.59 22.73 10.43
N LEU A 147 9.00 21.68 9.84
CA LEU A 147 7.75 21.79 9.08
C LEU A 147 6.48 21.66 9.95
N THR A 148 6.62 21.21 11.20
CA THR A 148 5.51 21.07 12.14
C THR A 148 5.10 22.43 12.69
N VAL A 149 3.81 22.75 12.62
CA VAL A 149 3.24 24.03 13.07
C VAL A 149 2.27 23.79 14.20
N ARG A 150 2.45 24.55 15.28
CA ARG A 150 1.53 24.59 16.43
C ARG A 150 0.73 25.90 16.43
N GLY A 151 -0.55 25.80 16.73
CA GLY A 151 -1.52 26.89 16.76
C GLY A 151 -1.91 27.31 18.18
N ALA A 152 -3.12 27.85 18.32
CA ALA A 152 -3.65 28.26 19.62
C ALA A 152 -3.80 27.05 20.56
N GLY A 153 -3.40 27.23 21.82
CA GLY A 153 -3.44 26.15 22.81
C GLY A 153 -2.42 25.04 22.57
N ASP A 154 -1.36 25.33 21.80
CA ASP A 154 -0.27 24.41 21.47
C ASP A 154 -0.65 23.21 20.57
N ALA A 155 -1.87 23.20 20.03
CA ALA A 155 -2.35 22.14 19.15
C ALA A 155 -1.60 22.13 17.81
N VAL A 156 -1.22 20.95 17.32
CA VAL A 156 -0.59 20.81 16.00
C VAL A 156 -1.62 21.08 14.90
N THR A 157 -1.38 22.09 14.08
CA THR A 157 -2.23 22.44 12.92
C THR A 157 -1.67 21.93 11.60
N ARG A 158 -0.38 21.58 11.57
CA ARG A 158 0.28 20.93 10.45
C ARG A 158 1.39 20.02 10.98
N PHE A 159 1.39 18.77 10.52
CA PHE A 159 2.50 17.84 10.72
C PHE A 159 3.52 18.03 9.60
N GLY A 160 4.81 18.10 9.94
CA GLY A 160 5.87 18.07 8.94
C GLY A 160 5.90 16.73 8.20
N PHE A 161 5.87 15.64 8.96
CA PHE A 161 5.61 14.28 8.49
C PHE A 161 5.15 13.43 9.69
N ASN A 162 4.22 12.50 9.47
CA ASN A 162 3.76 11.58 10.52
C ASN A 162 4.31 10.17 10.23
N PRO A 163 5.30 9.69 11.02
CA PRO A 163 5.95 8.40 10.84
C PRO A 163 5.14 7.20 11.36
N ILE A 164 3.87 7.34 11.69
CA ILE A 164 3.01 6.23 12.11
C ILE A 164 1.72 6.13 11.29
N ARG A 165 1.69 6.79 10.13
CA ARG A 165 0.46 6.96 9.34
C ARG A 165 0.63 6.43 7.92
N ASP A 166 -0.44 5.82 7.40
CA ASP A 166 -0.54 5.35 6.02
C ASP A 166 0.61 4.40 5.66
N GLN A 167 1.42 4.74 4.66
CA GLN A 167 2.53 3.91 4.21
C GLN A 167 3.81 4.07 5.07
N ALA A 168 3.76 4.89 6.11
CA ALA A 168 4.86 5.07 7.06
C ALA A 168 4.65 4.25 8.34
N GLU A 169 3.78 3.25 8.35
CA GLU A 169 3.60 2.35 9.51
C GLU A 169 4.83 1.47 9.77
N LEU A 170 4.77 0.64 10.82
CA LEU A 170 5.92 -0.11 11.35
C LEU A 170 6.65 -0.96 10.29
N TYR A 171 5.97 -1.49 9.28
CA TYR A 171 6.63 -2.26 8.21
C TYR A 171 7.70 -1.45 7.48
N THR A 172 7.38 -0.23 7.07
CA THR A 172 8.30 0.65 6.36
C THR A 172 9.50 1.02 7.24
N TRP A 173 9.25 1.33 8.51
CA TRP A 173 10.32 1.65 9.45
C TRP A 173 11.15 0.44 9.84
N GLY A 174 10.54 -0.72 10.03
CA GLY A 174 11.25 -1.97 10.29
C GLY A 174 12.28 -2.25 9.21
N TRP A 175 11.89 -2.13 7.93
CA TRP A 175 12.80 -2.28 6.80
C TRP A 175 13.83 -1.15 6.70
N ALA A 176 13.45 0.10 6.98
CA ALA A 176 14.40 1.22 7.02
C ALA A 176 15.49 1.02 8.08
N PHE A 177 15.14 0.36 9.19
CA PHE A 177 16.07 -0.06 10.25
C PHE A 177 16.73 -1.41 9.98
N LYS A 178 16.53 -1.98 8.79
CA LYS A 178 17.09 -3.27 8.33
C LYS A 178 16.61 -4.49 9.12
N GLY A 179 15.46 -4.38 9.80
CA GLY A 179 14.79 -5.51 10.40
C GLY A 179 14.00 -6.32 9.37
N GLU A 180 13.72 -7.57 9.73
CA GLU A 180 12.86 -8.48 8.96
C GLU A 180 11.67 -8.90 9.84
N PHE A 181 10.50 -9.09 9.23
CA PHE A 181 9.29 -9.51 9.95
C PHE A 181 9.05 -11.03 9.91
N GLN A 182 9.77 -11.73 9.04
CA GLN A 182 9.76 -13.17 8.95
C GLN A 182 11.12 -13.65 8.47
N ASP A 183 11.64 -14.69 9.10
CA ASP A 183 12.81 -15.43 8.65
C ASP A 183 12.46 -16.17 7.34
N PRO A 184 13.16 -15.89 6.22
CA PRO A 184 12.78 -16.40 4.91
C PRO A 184 12.94 -17.92 4.77
N GLU A 185 13.79 -18.55 5.58
CA GLU A 185 14.06 -20.00 5.53
C GLU A 185 13.08 -20.77 6.43
N THR A 186 12.99 -20.37 7.70
CA THR A 186 12.20 -21.07 8.72
C THR A 186 10.74 -20.64 8.74
N LYS A 187 10.40 -19.53 8.07
CA LYS A 187 9.09 -18.87 8.09
C LYS A 187 8.66 -18.39 9.49
N ARG A 188 9.58 -18.37 10.45
CA ARG A 188 9.33 -17.87 11.80
C ARG A 188 9.15 -16.36 11.76
N ILE A 189 8.12 -15.84 12.43
CA ILE A 189 7.88 -14.40 12.55
C ILE A 189 8.95 -13.78 13.47
N THR A 190 9.56 -12.68 13.03
CA THR A 190 10.70 -12.00 13.68
C THR A 190 10.37 -10.55 14.05
N PHE A 191 9.20 -10.32 14.64
CA PHE A 191 8.69 -8.97 14.95
C PHE A 191 9.39 -8.27 16.14
N ASN A 192 10.33 -8.92 16.83
CA ASN A 192 10.92 -8.45 18.08
C ASN A 192 12.46 -8.41 18.06
N THR A 193 13.08 -8.29 16.88
CA THR A 193 14.53 -8.11 16.78
C THR A 193 14.94 -6.71 17.28
N PRO A 194 16.23 -6.50 17.63
CA PRO A 194 16.73 -5.18 18.03
C PRO A 194 16.40 -4.07 17.02
N GLU A 195 16.44 -4.38 15.73
CA GLU A 195 16.16 -3.44 14.63
C GLU A 195 14.68 -3.01 14.61
N ILE A 196 13.75 -3.97 14.74
CA ILE A 196 12.31 -3.67 14.80
C ILE A 196 11.96 -2.92 16.09
N ILE A 197 12.60 -3.26 17.21
CA ILE A 197 12.43 -2.54 18.48
C ILE A 197 12.93 -1.09 18.35
N ALA A 198 14.05 -0.86 17.66
CA ALA A 198 14.56 0.48 17.41
C ALA A 198 13.62 1.30 16.51
N ALA A 199 13.07 0.70 15.45
CA ALA A 199 12.05 1.32 14.60
C ALA A 199 10.79 1.72 15.40
N ALA A 200 10.26 0.81 16.21
CA ALA A 200 9.10 1.08 17.05
C ALA A 200 9.39 2.14 18.13
N THR A 201 10.61 2.16 18.66
CA THR A 201 11.06 3.17 19.63
C THR A 201 11.10 4.55 18.96
N ARG A 202 11.60 4.64 17.73
CA ARG A 202 11.61 5.89 16.95
C ARG A 202 10.21 6.45 16.70
N GLN A 203 9.26 5.57 16.36
CA GLN A 203 7.85 5.94 16.22
C GLN A 203 7.24 6.41 17.54
N LYS A 204 7.58 5.74 18.65
CA LYS A 204 7.15 6.16 19.98
C LYS A 204 7.70 7.53 20.38
N GLU A 205 8.99 7.79 20.14
CA GLU A 205 9.61 9.09 20.42
C GLU A 205 8.90 10.23 19.68
N PHE A 206 8.48 10.00 18.43
CA PHE A 206 7.65 10.95 17.69
C PHE A 206 6.32 11.21 18.40
N VAL A 207 5.59 10.16 18.82
CA VAL A 207 4.31 10.31 19.52
C VAL A 207 4.49 11.04 20.85
N ASP A 208 5.57 10.76 21.58
CA ASP A 208 5.89 11.44 22.83
C ASP A 208 6.20 12.93 22.63
N ALA A 209 6.90 13.28 21.55
CA ALA A 209 7.27 14.66 21.22
C ALA A 209 6.09 15.49 20.68
N ILE A 210 5.22 14.87 19.87
CA ILE A 210 4.04 15.54 19.32
C ILE A 210 2.92 15.62 20.35
N GLY A 211 2.65 14.53 21.07
CA GLY A 211 1.51 14.35 21.95
C GLY A 211 0.43 13.48 21.32
N VAL A 212 -0.02 12.44 22.04
CA VAL A 212 -1.03 11.48 21.55
C VAL A 212 -2.34 12.15 21.12
N GLN A 213 -2.74 13.24 21.79
CA GLN A 213 -3.97 13.96 21.45
C GLN A 213 -3.90 14.61 20.06
N ASP A 214 -2.75 15.17 19.69
CA ASP A 214 -2.54 15.78 18.37
C ASP A 214 -2.50 14.71 17.27
N VAL A 215 -1.86 13.57 17.56
CA VAL A 215 -1.84 12.39 16.67
C VAL A 215 -3.25 11.85 16.44
N ASP A 216 -4.01 11.63 17.50
CA ASP A 216 -5.40 11.15 17.43
C ASP A 216 -6.30 12.14 16.69
N ALA A 217 -6.12 13.45 16.92
CA ALA A 217 -6.85 14.50 16.22
C ALA A 217 -6.57 14.47 14.71
N GLN A 218 -5.32 14.27 14.29
CA GLN A 218 -4.98 14.11 12.88
C GLN A 218 -5.62 12.85 12.29
N GLN A 219 -5.61 11.73 13.01
CA GLN A 219 -6.21 10.49 12.55
C GLN A 219 -7.73 10.65 12.35
N ALA A 220 -8.41 11.29 13.31
CA ALA A 220 -9.83 11.59 13.22
C ALA A 220 -10.16 12.56 12.06
N ALA A 221 -9.39 13.64 11.91
CA ALA A 221 -9.61 14.64 10.87
C ALA A 221 -9.50 14.05 9.46
N CYS A 222 -8.56 13.13 9.25
CA CYS A 222 -8.40 12.47 7.96
C CYS A 222 -9.33 11.28 7.75
N ALA A 223 -9.92 10.71 8.81
CA ALA A 223 -10.97 9.70 8.68
C ALA A 223 -12.31 10.31 8.26
N GLY A 224 -12.53 11.61 8.54
CA GLY A 224 -13.79 12.34 8.29
C GLY A 224 -13.94 13.02 6.94
N GLY A 225 -12.98 12.88 6.02
CA GLY A 225 -13.01 13.49 4.69
C GLY A 225 -13.47 12.51 3.60
N ALA A 226 -14.76 12.19 3.59
CA ALA A 226 -15.41 11.41 2.53
C ALA A 226 -16.55 12.22 1.91
#